data_AF-A0A3N9V8H0-F1
#
_entry.id   AF-A0A3N9V8H0-F1
#
_cell.length_a   1.000
_cell.length_b   1.000
_cell.length_c   1.000
_cell.angle_alpha   90.00
_cell.angle_beta   90.00
_cell.angle_gamma   90.00
#
_symmetry.space_group_name_H-M   'P 1'
#
loop_
_entity.id
_entity.type
_entity.pdbx_description
1 polymer ?
#
loop_
_entity_poly.entity_id
_entity_poly.type
_entity_poly.pdbx_seq_one_letter_code
_entity_poly.pdbx_strand_id
1 'polypeptide(L)'
;MALKRYRVILTSRSSLKAGIKRSWKNPEYHMLIRDDLHKNAGDASPKHAGLIYTVEVSAKHIWESINKAVSYVRHVTDQISTIHRVAIEYPVPQFSIDIEKAYSHRELAQVLYNVPALHQPRRTLDSDLYKKFYDRLDELRQDCPKSANRIDRVLHYLRSSYIEQEPIDRFEDAWVALETINPLIRRKYAQPTTYQRKCPKCKKDLSCRSCNEEIKEPDNASGIDYIFTELLQETQAMAKKVRGKRLDIVHARANFTTILNDIHPQTRLAQRAVIAGVLDILGIPKEQVTNYLREILPLTGDPHVTVCAILYDLPVESLGTRTKYPQLFLQSCQIEVQNRHEVHAGEICPIAAQLNIGIQDFSGTWDLLEARLLLETDPDNKDSAIQIIASKVSVAIESQ
;
A
#
# COMPACT_ATOMS: atom_id res chain seq x y z
N MET A 1 7.15 -27.04 -19.16
CA MET A 1 8.20 -26.01 -19.26
C MET A 1 9.04 -26.08 -18.00
N ALA A 2 10.37 -26.10 -18.14
CA ALA A 2 11.29 -26.02 -17.00
C ALA A 2 11.15 -24.66 -16.30
N LEU A 3 11.35 -24.63 -14.99
CA LEU A 3 11.44 -23.36 -14.25
C LEU A 3 12.77 -22.68 -14.59
N LYS A 4 12.72 -21.36 -14.76
CA LYS A 4 13.87 -20.49 -14.94
C LYS A 4 14.00 -19.54 -13.77
N ARG A 5 15.21 -19.04 -13.52
CA ARG A 5 15.45 -17.99 -12.51
C ARG A 5 15.32 -16.60 -13.12
N TYR A 6 14.54 -15.75 -12.45
CA TYR A 6 14.32 -14.36 -12.81
C TYR A 6 14.76 -13.44 -11.69
N ARG A 7 15.25 -12.25 -12.06
CA ARG A 7 15.41 -11.11 -11.15
C ARG A 7 14.40 -10.05 -11.51
N VAL A 8 13.57 -9.67 -10.54
CA VAL A 8 12.54 -8.64 -10.67
C VAL A 8 12.90 -7.48 -9.76
N ILE A 9 12.92 -6.26 -10.30
CA ILE A 9 13.02 -5.02 -9.53
C ILE A 9 11.64 -4.40 -9.44
N LEU A 10 11.21 -4.11 -8.23
CA LEU A 10 9.98 -3.39 -7.94
C LEU A 10 10.32 -2.11 -7.19
N THR A 11 9.44 -1.11 -7.27
CA THR A 11 9.51 0.09 -6.43
C THR A 11 8.19 0.42 -5.79
N SER A 12 8.23 1.12 -4.67
CA SER A 12 7.06 1.71 -4.04
C SER A 12 7.42 3.05 -3.41
N ARG A 13 6.55 4.06 -3.52
CA ARG A 13 6.64 5.22 -2.63
C ARG A 13 6.42 4.75 -1.19
N SER A 14 7.16 5.35 -0.27
CA SER A 14 7.15 4.88 1.12
C SER A 14 7.49 5.99 2.09
N SER A 15 6.70 6.11 3.15
CA SER A 15 7.04 6.90 4.34
C SER A 15 7.99 6.18 5.29
N LEU A 16 8.52 5.02 4.88
CA LEU A 16 9.56 4.28 5.57
C LEU A 16 10.94 4.57 4.98
N LYS A 17 11.95 4.66 5.85
CA LYS A 17 13.36 4.55 5.49
C LYS A 17 13.91 3.20 5.97
N ALA A 18 14.41 2.38 5.06
CA ALA A 18 15.07 1.11 5.39
C ALA A 18 16.42 1.35 6.09
N GLY A 19 17.14 2.42 5.71
CA GLY A 19 18.41 2.86 6.29
C GLY A 19 19.60 2.01 5.86
N ILE A 20 19.53 0.70 6.10
CA ILE A 20 20.53 -0.28 5.68
C ILE A 20 19.84 -1.25 4.72
N LYS A 21 20.57 -1.74 3.71
CA LYS A 21 20.09 -2.81 2.82
C LYS A 21 19.70 -4.03 3.66
N ARG A 22 18.47 -4.50 3.50
CA ARG A 22 17.93 -5.66 4.22
C ARG A 22 17.65 -6.82 3.27
N SER A 23 17.76 -8.06 3.76
CA SER A 23 17.62 -9.28 2.97
C SER A 23 16.62 -10.22 3.62
N TRP A 24 15.68 -10.73 2.83
CA TRP A 24 14.74 -11.80 3.20
C TRP A 24 15.03 -13.01 2.34
N LYS A 25 15.33 -14.14 2.99
CA LYS A 25 15.59 -15.41 2.31
C LYS A 25 14.47 -16.38 2.66
N ASN A 26 13.80 -16.88 1.63
CA ASN A 26 12.79 -17.93 1.73
C ASN A 26 13.16 -19.02 0.71
N PRO A 27 12.78 -20.30 0.91
CA PRO A 27 12.98 -21.33 -0.11
C PRO A 27 12.48 -20.96 -1.51
N GLU A 28 11.43 -20.14 -1.60
CA GLU A 28 10.83 -19.75 -2.88
C GLU A 28 11.45 -18.50 -3.52
N TYR A 29 12.07 -17.62 -2.73
CA TYR A 29 12.60 -16.34 -3.22
C TYR A 29 13.72 -15.77 -2.34
N HIS A 30 14.56 -14.94 -2.96
CA HIS A 30 15.49 -14.06 -2.24
C HIS A 30 15.15 -12.61 -2.54
N MET A 31 14.82 -11.83 -1.51
CA MET A 31 14.46 -10.42 -1.65
C MET A 31 15.45 -9.51 -0.93
N LEU A 32 15.78 -8.40 -1.57
CA LEU A 32 16.57 -7.32 -0.99
C LEU A 32 15.76 -6.03 -1.01
N ILE A 33 15.71 -5.31 0.11
CA ILE A 33 15.04 -4.00 0.23
C ILE A 33 16.11 -2.94 0.51
N ARG A 34 16.02 -1.81 -0.20
CA ARG A 34 16.87 -0.63 0.04
C ARG A 34 16.09 0.66 -0.20
N ASP A 35 16.61 1.75 0.33
CA ASP A 35 16.12 3.08 0.04
C ASP A 35 16.34 3.44 -1.43
N ASP A 36 15.31 4.02 -2.06
CA ASP A 36 15.40 4.65 -3.37
C ASP A 36 15.89 6.09 -3.18
N LEU A 37 17.14 6.35 -3.52
CA LEU A 37 17.80 7.64 -3.29
C LEU A 37 18.15 8.29 -4.63
N HIS A 38 17.57 9.46 -4.91
CA HIS A 38 17.81 10.26 -6.10
C HIS A 38 18.58 11.51 -5.74
N LYS A 39 19.57 11.90 -6.54
CA LYS A 39 20.32 13.14 -6.35
C LYS A 39 20.03 14.06 -7.54
N ASN A 40 19.28 15.13 -7.31
CA ASN A 40 19.08 16.15 -8.35
C ASN A 40 20.32 17.05 -8.43
N ALA A 41 20.55 17.63 -9.61
CA ALA A 41 21.57 18.66 -9.78
C ALA A 41 21.28 19.83 -8.82
N GLY A 42 22.24 20.15 -7.94
CA GLY A 42 22.11 21.22 -6.95
C GLY A 42 21.68 20.78 -5.54
N ASP A 43 21.20 19.55 -5.35
CA ASP A 43 20.86 19.07 -4.00
C ASP A 43 22.11 18.66 -3.22
N ALA A 44 22.23 19.17 -1.98
CA ALA A 44 23.34 18.85 -1.08
C ALA A 44 23.33 17.38 -0.61
N SER A 45 22.15 16.73 -0.59
CA SER A 45 22.00 15.33 -0.18
C SER A 45 20.99 14.58 -1.05
N PRO A 46 21.13 13.25 -1.22
CA PRO A 46 20.16 12.45 -1.96
C PRO A 46 18.77 12.50 -1.30
N LYS A 47 17.73 12.70 -2.11
CA LYS A 47 16.32 12.66 -1.71
C LYS A 47 15.79 11.24 -1.78
N HIS A 48 14.97 10.88 -0.79
CA HIS A 48 14.37 9.54 -0.67
C HIS A 48 13.02 9.47 -1.39
N ALA A 49 12.96 8.73 -2.50
CA ALA A 49 11.75 8.55 -3.31
C ALA A 49 10.87 7.36 -2.87
N GLY A 50 11.41 6.45 -2.04
CA GLY A 50 10.70 5.27 -1.60
C GLY A 50 11.60 4.07 -1.36
N LEU A 51 11.11 2.88 -1.67
CA LEU A 51 11.83 1.62 -1.50
C LEU A 51 12.00 0.92 -2.84
N ILE A 52 13.20 0.36 -3.05
CA ILE A 52 13.52 -0.56 -4.14
C ILE A 52 13.55 -1.98 -3.57
N TYR A 53 12.86 -2.89 -4.25
CA TYR A 53 12.85 -4.31 -3.96
C TYR A 53 13.53 -5.05 -5.10
N THR A 54 14.54 -5.85 -4.80
CA THR A 54 15.16 -6.78 -5.75
C THR A 54 14.78 -8.19 -5.35
N VAL A 55 13.97 -8.86 -6.17
CA VAL A 55 13.45 -10.20 -5.89
C VAL A 55 14.02 -11.19 -6.90
N GLU A 56 14.65 -12.24 -6.43
CA GLU A 56 15.04 -13.39 -7.24
C GLU A 56 14.04 -14.53 -7.01
N VAL A 57 13.46 -15.05 -8.10
CA VAL A 57 12.38 -16.04 -8.05
C VAL A 57 12.49 -17.05 -9.20
N SER A 58 11.98 -18.26 -8.99
CA SER A 58 11.85 -19.27 -10.05
C SER A 58 10.44 -19.28 -10.66
N ALA A 59 10.34 -19.22 -12.00
CA ALA A 59 9.07 -19.14 -12.74
C ALA A 59 9.16 -19.79 -14.13
N LYS A 60 8.04 -20.09 -14.79
CA LYS A 60 8.03 -20.68 -16.15
C LYS A 60 8.25 -19.64 -17.25
N HIS A 61 7.82 -18.39 -17.01
CA HIS A 61 7.96 -17.25 -17.92
C HIS A 61 8.01 -15.92 -17.16
N ILE A 62 8.38 -14.83 -17.85
CA ILE A 62 8.61 -13.51 -17.24
C ILE A 62 7.39 -12.96 -16.48
N TRP A 63 6.18 -13.09 -17.03
CA TRP A 63 4.96 -12.62 -16.36
C TRP A 63 4.66 -13.35 -15.05
N GLU A 64 4.92 -14.65 -14.98
CA GLU A 64 4.77 -15.41 -13.73
C GLU A 64 5.79 -14.93 -12.70
N SER A 65 7.02 -14.59 -13.12
CA SER A 65 8.03 -14.04 -12.21
C SER A 65 7.62 -12.69 -11.63
N ILE A 66 7.05 -11.79 -12.44
CA ILE A 66 6.57 -10.47 -12.02
C ILE A 66 5.43 -10.66 -11.01
N ASN A 67 4.43 -11.48 -11.33
CA ASN A 67 3.29 -11.72 -10.45
C ASN A 67 3.71 -12.31 -9.10
N LYS A 68 4.64 -13.29 -9.10
CA LYS A 68 5.21 -13.84 -7.86
C LYS A 68 5.96 -12.78 -7.06
N ALA A 69 6.86 -12.03 -7.70
CA ALA A 69 7.64 -10.98 -7.04
C ALA A 69 6.75 -9.90 -6.42
N VAL A 70 5.73 -9.43 -7.15
CA VAL A 70 4.74 -8.47 -6.64
C VAL A 70 3.99 -9.06 -5.44
N SER A 71 3.58 -10.31 -5.50
CA SER A 71 2.89 -10.96 -4.37
C SER A 71 3.78 -11.07 -3.13
N TYR A 72 5.05 -11.48 -3.30
CA TYR A 72 5.99 -11.59 -2.17
C TYR A 72 6.32 -10.23 -1.56
N VAL A 73 6.57 -9.21 -2.38
CA VAL A 73 6.84 -7.86 -1.88
C VAL A 73 5.60 -7.30 -1.17
N ARG A 74 4.39 -7.50 -1.70
CA ARG A 74 3.15 -7.06 -1.06
C ARG A 74 3.01 -7.62 0.36
N HIS A 75 3.25 -8.92 0.55
CA HIS A 75 3.15 -9.50 1.90
C HIS A 75 4.14 -8.86 2.89
N VAL A 76 5.36 -8.58 2.45
CA VAL A 76 6.35 -7.94 3.32
C VAL A 76 6.02 -6.45 3.54
N THR A 77 5.52 -5.73 2.54
CA THR A 77 5.12 -4.33 2.70
C THR A 77 3.86 -4.19 3.56
N ASP A 78 2.88 -5.09 3.46
CA ASP A 78 1.71 -5.15 4.33
C ASP A 78 2.14 -5.23 5.82
N GLN A 79 3.09 -6.11 6.14
CA GLN A 79 3.64 -6.27 7.49
C GLN A 79 4.42 -5.03 7.93
N ILE A 80 5.42 -4.59 7.14
CA ILE A 80 6.29 -3.48 7.52
C ILE A 80 5.49 -2.18 7.67
N SER A 81 4.59 -1.90 6.73
CA SER A 81 3.69 -0.74 6.75
C SER A 81 2.85 -0.71 8.02
N THR A 82 2.27 -1.86 8.37
CA THR A 82 1.43 -2.02 9.55
C THR A 82 2.21 -1.81 10.84
N ILE A 83 3.31 -2.54 11.01
CA ILE A 83 4.13 -2.53 12.24
C ILE A 83 4.71 -1.15 12.51
N HIS A 84 5.18 -0.48 11.45
CA HIS A 84 5.78 0.84 11.56
C HIS A 84 4.76 1.94 11.40
N ARG A 85 3.47 1.66 11.15
CA ARG A 85 2.43 2.66 10.93
C ARG A 85 2.83 3.69 9.88
N VAL A 86 3.27 3.23 8.72
CA VAL A 86 3.71 4.07 7.60
C VAL A 86 2.98 3.68 6.34
N ALA A 87 2.58 4.66 5.53
CA ALA A 87 2.06 4.38 4.21
C ALA A 87 3.18 3.87 3.28
N ILE A 88 2.94 2.73 2.65
CA ILE A 88 3.79 2.14 1.60
C ILE A 88 2.86 1.77 0.45
N GLU A 89 3.05 2.39 -0.70
CA GLU A 89 2.26 2.11 -1.90
C GLU A 89 2.44 0.66 -2.38
N TYR A 90 1.53 0.21 -3.25
CA TYR A 90 1.69 -1.08 -3.90
C TYR A 90 3.01 -1.12 -4.67
N PRO A 91 3.78 -2.23 -4.55
CA PRO A 91 5.00 -2.37 -5.32
C PRO A 91 4.65 -2.50 -6.79
N VAL A 92 5.33 -1.73 -7.61
CA VAL A 92 5.11 -1.71 -9.06
C VAL A 92 6.36 -2.22 -9.76
N PRO A 93 6.23 -3.16 -10.72
CA PRO A 93 7.39 -3.73 -11.39
C PRO A 93 8.08 -2.68 -12.23
N GLN A 94 9.33 -2.39 -11.89
CA GLN A 94 10.20 -1.55 -12.70
C GLN A 94 10.97 -2.34 -13.74
N PHE A 95 11.32 -3.59 -13.44
CA PHE A 95 12.20 -4.37 -14.31
C PHE A 95 12.03 -5.86 -14.03
N SER A 96 12.07 -6.70 -15.07
CA SER A 96 12.27 -8.14 -14.92
C SER A 96 13.20 -8.67 -16.01
N ILE A 97 14.10 -9.56 -15.63
CA ILE A 97 15.04 -10.20 -16.56
C ILE A 97 15.27 -11.68 -16.19
N ASP A 98 15.38 -12.52 -17.22
CA ASP A 98 15.87 -13.90 -17.13
C ASP A 98 17.38 -13.89 -16.82
N ILE A 99 17.77 -14.47 -15.67
CA ILE A 99 19.17 -14.53 -15.20
C ILE A 99 19.80 -15.92 -15.39
N GLU A 100 19.18 -16.81 -16.15
CA GLU A 100 19.70 -18.15 -16.43
C GLU A 100 20.94 -18.07 -17.35
N LYS A 101 21.99 -18.83 -17.03
CA LYS A 101 23.26 -18.81 -17.80
C LYS A 101 23.17 -19.52 -19.16
N ALA A 102 22.13 -20.30 -19.42
CA ALA A 102 22.10 -21.31 -20.49
C ALA A 102 21.46 -20.87 -21.83
N TYR A 103 20.90 -19.66 -21.92
CA TYR A 103 20.18 -19.21 -23.13
C TYR A 103 20.90 -18.04 -23.82
N SER A 104 20.63 -17.77 -25.09
CA SER A 104 21.14 -16.61 -25.86
C SER A 104 20.12 -15.47 -26.01
N HIS A 105 18.82 -15.77 -26.01
CA HIS A 105 17.74 -14.78 -26.11
C HIS A 105 17.16 -14.45 -24.72
N ARG A 106 16.78 -13.20 -24.48
CA ARG A 106 16.29 -12.71 -23.17
C ARG A 106 15.06 -11.83 -23.32
N GLU A 107 14.09 -12.07 -22.45
CA GLU A 107 12.90 -11.23 -22.32
C GLU A 107 13.19 -10.11 -21.31
N LEU A 108 12.75 -8.88 -21.62
CA LEU A 108 12.89 -7.67 -20.79
C LEU A 108 11.53 -6.96 -20.72
N ALA A 109 11.16 -6.49 -19.53
CA ALA A 109 10.10 -5.50 -19.35
C ALA A 109 10.59 -4.42 -18.39
N GLN A 110 10.36 -3.14 -18.68
CA GLN A 110 10.73 -2.02 -17.82
C GLN A 110 9.55 -1.04 -17.65
N VAL A 111 9.36 -0.51 -16.44
CA VAL A 111 8.39 0.54 -16.13
C VAL A 111 9.07 1.61 -15.28
N LEU A 112 8.80 2.88 -15.55
CA LEU A 112 9.42 4.00 -14.87
C LEU A 112 8.44 4.72 -13.97
N TYR A 113 8.92 5.07 -12.78
CA TYR A 113 8.24 5.88 -11.80
C TYR A 113 9.21 6.94 -11.29
N ASN A 114 8.68 7.99 -10.65
CA ASN A 114 9.37 9.08 -9.95
C ASN A 114 9.43 10.41 -10.72
N VAL A 115 8.30 11.13 -10.72
CA VAL A 115 8.31 12.60 -10.74
C VAL A 115 8.73 13.06 -9.34
N PRO A 116 9.65 14.02 -9.19
CA PRO A 116 10.23 14.31 -7.88
C PRO A 116 9.20 14.98 -6.97
N ALA A 117 9.15 14.52 -5.72
CA ALA A 117 8.48 15.26 -4.65
C ALA A 117 9.37 15.37 -3.41
N LEU A 118 9.23 16.55 -2.79
CA LEU A 118 10.03 17.10 -1.70
C LEU A 118 10.00 16.24 -0.42
N HIS A 119 10.97 16.52 0.45
CA HIS A 119 11.15 15.91 1.77
C HIS A 119 9.82 15.60 2.47
N GLN A 120 9.46 14.33 2.53
CA GLN A 120 8.38 13.84 3.37
C GLN A 120 8.97 13.38 4.70
N PRO A 121 8.25 13.55 5.83
CA PRO A 121 8.66 12.92 7.08
C PRO A 121 8.73 11.40 6.86
N ARG A 122 9.83 10.79 7.31
CA ARG A 122 10.07 9.35 7.17
C ARG A 122 10.27 8.72 8.54
N ARG A 123 9.82 7.47 8.70
CA ARG A 123 10.11 6.65 9.88
C ARG A 123 11.16 5.61 9.53
N THR A 124 12.18 5.47 10.36
CA THR A 124 13.19 4.43 10.19
C THR A 124 12.61 3.06 10.53
N LEU A 125 12.95 2.04 9.74
CA LEU A 125 12.64 0.65 10.04
C LEU A 125 13.32 0.23 11.35
N ASP A 126 12.52 -0.21 12.31
CA ASP A 126 12.95 -0.83 13.56
C ASP A 126 12.98 -2.35 13.36
N SER A 127 14.20 -2.89 13.22
CA SER A 127 14.40 -4.31 12.90
C SER A 127 13.98 -5.23 14.04
N ASP A 128 14.14 -4.78 15.29
CA ASP A 128 13.80 -5.60 16.46
C ASP A 128 12.29 -5.64 16.64
N LEU A 129 11.62 -4.51 16.45
CA LEU A 129 10.15 -4.44 16.45
C LEU A 129 9.54 -5.31 15.34
N TYR A 130 10.11 -5.23 14.13
CA TYR A 130 9.69 -6.05 12.99
C TYR A 130 9.91 -7.54 13.27
N LYS A 131 11.11 -7.92 13.71
CA LYS A 131 11.46 -9.32 13.98
C LYS A 131 10.54 -9.93 15.02
N LYS A 132 10.28 -9.25 16.14
CA LYS A 132 9.37 -9.75 17.18
C LYS A 132 7.97 -10.03 16.66
N PHE A 133 7.43 -9.13 15.82
CA PHE A 133 6.12 -9.34 15.21
C PHE A 133 6.15 -10.51 14.23
N TYR A 134 7.18 -10.56 13.39
CA TYR A 134 7.34 -11.57 12.35
C TYR A 134 7.48 -12.97 12.95
N ASP A 135 8.32 -13.13 13.99
CA ASP A 135 8.52 -14.41 14.68
C ASP A 135 7.19 -14.95 15.24
N ARG A 136 6.36 -14.09 15.85
CA ARG A 136 5.00 -14.47 16.32
C ARG A 136 4.05 -14.85 15.19
N LEU A 137 4.12 -14.15 14.07
CA LEU A 137 3.30 -14.48 12.91
C LEU A 137 3.73 -15.81 12.27
N ASP A 138 5.03 -16.10 12.24
CA ASP A 138 5.58 -17.37 11.75
C ASP A 138 5.22 -18.54 12.68
N GLU A 139 5.28 -18.35 14.00
CA GLU A 139 4.73 -19.31 14.97
C GLU A 139 3.25 -19.59 14.68
N LEU A 140 2.43 -18.54 14.49
CA LEU A 140 1.01 -18.68 14.16
C LEU A 140 0.79 -19.40 12.81
N ARG A 141 1.66 -19.20 11.81
CA ARG A 141 1.58 -19.90 10.52
C ARG A 141 1.81 -21.41 10.69
N GLN A 142 2.68 -21.80 11.60
CA GLN A 142 2.95 -23.22 11.90
C GLN A 142 1.80 -23.83 12.70
N ASP A 143 1.33 -23.14 13.75
CA ASP A 143 0.33 -23.68 14.67
C ASP A 143 -1.09 -23.61 14.12
N CYS A 144 -1.45 -22.52 13.43
CA CYS A 144 -2.80 -22.29 12.95
C CYS A 144 -2.82 -21.54 11.59
N PRO A 145 -2.49 -22.22 10.47
CA PRO A 145 -2.37 -21.60 9.15
C PRO A 145 -3.60 -20.79 8.71
N LYS A 146 -4.82 -21.26 9.04
CA LYS A 146 -6.07 -20.55 8.70
C LYS A 146 -6.20 -19.21 9.45
N SER A 147 -5.70 -19.14 10.68
CA SER A 147 -5.70 -17.90 11.46
C SER A 147 -4.62 -16.97 10.95
N ALA A 148 -3.43 -17.47 10.64
CA ALA A 148 -2.37 -16.68 10.01
C ALA A 148 -2.81 -16.06 8.67
N ASN A 149 -3.46 -16.83 7.79
CA ASN A 149 -4.01 -16.32 6.52
C ASN A 149 -5.04 -15.19 6.75
N ARG A 150 -5.82 -15.25 7.84
CA ARG A 150 -6.72 -14.16 8.21
C ARG A 150 -5.95 -12.94 8.69
N ILE A 151 -4.89 -13.12 9.49
CA ILE A 151 -4.01 -12.01 9.87
C ILE A 151 -3.39 -11.36 8.64
N ASP A 152 -2.84 -12.13 7.69
CA ASP A 152 -2.27 -11.59 6.46
C ASP A 152 -3.31 -10.76 5.67
N ARG A 153 -4.57 -11.22 5.59
CA ARG A 153 -5.67 -10.43 5.00
C ARG A 153 -6.00 -9.16 5.79
N VAL A 154 -5.98 -9.22 7.12
CA VAL A 154 -6.19 -8.05 7.98
C VAL A 154 -5.10 -7.00 7.72
N LEU A 155 -3.83 -7.41 7.64
CA LEU A 155 -2.70 -6.52 7.36
C LEU A 155 -2.83 -5.86 5.97
N HIS A 156 -3.30 -6.63 4.98
CA HIS A 156 -3.55 -6.12 3.63
C HIS A 156 -4.60 -5.00 3.58
N TYR A 157 -5.80 -5.25 4.13
CA TYR A 157 -6.86 -4.22 4.18
C TYR A 157 -6.44 -3.02 5.04
N LEU A 158 -5.74 -3.28 6.13
CA LEU A 158 -5.24 -2.21 6.98
C LEU A 158 -4.23 -1.32 6.24
N ARG A 159 -3.28 -1.89 5.48
CA ARG A 159 -2.38 -1.08 4.64
C ARG A 159 -3.14 -0.33 3.56
N SER A 160 -4.15 -0.94 2.94
CA SER A 160 -4.99 -0.28 1.92
C SER A 160 -5.64 0.99 2.50
N SER A 161 -6.16 0.91 3.73
CA SER A 161 -6.68 2.08 4.46
C SER A 161 -5.63 3.16 4.79
N TYR A 162 -4.32 2.91 4.62
CA TYR A 162 -3.28 3.93 4.85
C TYR A 162 -2.94 4.71 3.58
N ILE A 163 -3.18 4.09 2.41
CA ILE A 163 -2.82 4.65 1.10
C ILE A 163 -4.05 5.18 0.35
N GLU A 164 -5.25 4.73 0.71
CA GLU A 164 -6.51 5.18 0.14
C GLU A 164 -6.70 6.69 0.38
N GLN A 165 -7.04 7.42 -0.68
CA GLN A 165 -7.23 8.87 -0.67
C GLN A 165 -8.68 9.24 -0.34
N GLU A 166 -9.64 8.47 -0.83
CA GLU A 166 -11.07 8.73 -0.61
C GLU A 166 -11.46 8.37 0.85
N PRO A 167 -12.05 9.30 1.63
CA PRO A 167 -12.31 9.08 3.06
C PRO A 167 -13.23 7.90 3.41
N ILE A 168 -14.26 7.63 2.59
CA ILE A 168 -15.21 6.52 2.75
C ILE A 168 -14.53 5.19 2.45
N ASP A 169 -13.86 5.05 1.30
CA ASP A 169 -13.14 3.83 0.93
C ASP A 169 -12.04 3.51 1.95
N ARG A 170 -11.36 4.55 2.45
CA ARG A 170 -10.38 4.42 3.54
C ARG A 170 -11.02 3.86 4.82
N PHE A 171 -12.20 4.34 5.18
CA PHE A 171 -12.95 3.82 6.33
C PHE A 171 -13.39 2.37 6.09
N GLU A 172 -13.89 2.07 4.90
CA GLU A 172 -14.36 0.75 4.51
C GLU A 172 -13.24 -0.29 4.56
N ASP A 173 -12.05 0.03 4.06
CA ASP A 173 -10.87 -0.84 4.19
C ASP A 173 -10.53 -1.14 5.65
N ALA A 174 -10.54 -0.12 6.51
CA ALA A 174 -10.30 -0.30 7.95
C ALA A 174 -11.40 -1.14 8.62
N TRP A 175 -12.65 -0.98 8.18
CA TRP A 175 -13.80 -1.75 8.66
C TRP A 175 -13.74 -3.22 8.22
N VAL A 176 -13.41 -3.49 6.96
CA VAL A 176 -13.23 -4.86 6.45
C VAL A 176 -12.09 -5.58 7.18
N ALA A 177 -11.03 -4.86 7.55
CA ALA A 177 -9.99 -5.40 8.42
C ALA A 177 -10.53 -5.80 9.81
N LEU A 178 -11.43 -5.00 10.42
CA LEU A 178 -12.11 -5.35 11.68
C LEU A 178 -12.99 -6.58 11.55
N GLU A 179 -13.79 -6.67 10.47
CA GLU A 179 -14.62 -7.86 10.21
C GLU A 179 -13.78 -9.11 9.99
N THR A 180 -12.59 -8.96 9.39
CA THR A 180 -11.69 -10.08 9.12
C THR A 180 -11.05 -10.62 10.40
N ILE A 181 -10.66 -9.76 11.35
CA ILE A 181 -10.07 -10.16 12.65
C ILE A 181 -11.12 -10.66 13.64
N ASN A 182 -12.36 -10.18 13.54
CA ASN A 182 -13.44 -10.45 14.48
C ASN A 182 -13.66 -11.94 14.82
N PRO A 183 -13.73 -12.89 13.86
CA PRO A 183 -13.88 -14.31 14.18
C PRO A 183 -12.73 -14.88 15.03
N LEU A 184 -11.51 -14.34 14.91
CA LEU A 184 -10.37 -14.80 15.70
C LEU A 184 -10.50 -14.35 17.16
N ILE A 185 -10.82 -13.07 17.38
CA ILE A 185 -11.05 -12.51 18.73
C ILE A 185 -12.25 -13.20 19.39
N ARG A 186 -13.35 -13.38 18.64
CA ARG A 186 -14.54 -14.08 19.15
C ARG A 186 -14.20 -15.47 19.65
N ARG A 187 -13.40 -16.22 18.89
CA ARG A 187 -12.96 -17.56 19.30
C ARG A 187 -12.04 -17.51 20.51
N LYS A 188 -11.03 -16.64 20.51
CA LYS A 188 -10.03 -16.52 21.60
C LYS A 188 -10.67 -16.23 22.95
N TYR A 189 -11.72 -15.39 22.97
CA TYR A 189 -12.39 -14.95 24.19
C TYR A 189 -13.80 -15.50 24.37
N ALA A 190 -14.15 -16.57 23.64
CA ALA A 190 -15.47 -17.21 23.70
C ALA A 190 -16.64 -16.21 23.64
N GLN A 191 -16.52 -15.16 22.80
CA GLN A 191 -17.53 -14.13 22.68
C GLN A 191 -18.80 -14.70 22.04
N PRO A 192 -19.99 -14.23 22.47
CA PRO A 192 -21.25 -14.77 22.00
C PRO A 192 -21.37 -14.65 20.48
N THR A 193 -21.95 -15.68 19.86
CA THR A 193 -22.24 -15.71 18.42
C THR A 193 -23.63 -15.20 18.09
N THR A 194 -24.44 -14.99 19.11
CA THR A 194 -25.81 -14.50 19.01
C THR A 194 -26.12 -13.60 20.17
N TYR A 195 -26.97 -12.60 19.98
CA TYR A 195 -27.53 -11.82 21.06
C TYR A 195 -29.04 -12.04 21.18
N GLN A 196 -29.55 -11.82 22.38
CA GLN A 196 -30.98 -11.90 22.66
C GLN A 196 -31.70 -10.69 22.05
N ARG A 197 -32.65 -10.92 21.14
CA ARG A 197 -33.38 -9.83 20.50
C ARG A 197 -34.33 -9.19 21.51
N LYS A 198 -34.25 -7.87 21.66
CA LYS A 198 -35.12 -7.10 22.56
C LYS A 198 -36.16 -6.29 21.79
N CYS A 199 -37.35 -6.17 22.36
CA CYS A 199 -38.40 -5.31 21.83
C CYS A 199 -37.91 -3.85 21.78
N PRO A 200 -37.99 -3.16 20.63
CA PRO A 200 -37.48 -1.79 20.50
C PRO A 200 -38.20 -0.81 21.43
N LYS A 201 -39.49 -1.06 21.75
CA LYS A 201 -40.33 -0.21 22.60
C LYS A 201 -40.14 -0.47 24.09
N CYS A 202 -40.30 -1.71 24.56
CA CYS A 202 -40.30 -2.03 25.98
C CYS A 202 -39.00 -2.68 26.49
N LYS A 203 -38.02 -2.93 25.61
CA LYS A 203 -36.71 -3.54 25.92
C LYS A 203 -36.74 -4.94 26.54
N LYS A 204 -37.91 -5.58 26.63
CA LYS A 204 -38.06 -6.99 27.04
C LYS A 204 -37.55 -7.92 25.95
N ASP A 205 -37.03 -9.08 26.35
CA ASP A 205 -36.59 -10.12 25.44
C ASP A 205 -37.76 -10.65 24.61
N LEU A 206 -37.51 -10.90 23.33
CA LEU A 206 -38.49 -11.42 22.40
C LEU A 206 -38.44 -12.95 22.41
N SER A 207 -39.63 -13.56 22.51
CA SER A 207 -39.82 -15.00 22.40
C SER A 207 -40.69 -15.32 21.17
N CYS A 208 -40.46 -16.48 20.57
CA CYS A 208 -41.24 -17.01 19.48
C CYS A 208 -42.68 -17.24 19.93
N ARG A 209 -43.66 -16.73 19.18
CA ARG A 209 -45.08 -16.89 19.55
C ARG A 209 -45.56 -18.34 19.52
N SER A 210 -44.91 -19.22 18.75
CA SER A 210 -45.34 -20.61 18.58
C SER A 210 -44.78 -21.55 19.65
N CYS A 211 -43.50 -21.39 20.00
CA CYS A 211 -42.80 -22.30 20.91
C CYS A 211 -42.31 -21.63 22.21
N ASN A 212 -42.52 -20.32 22.36
CA ASN A 212 -42.03 -19.50 23.47
C ASN A 212 -40.50 -19.49 23.65
N GLU A 213 -39.74 -20.04 22.70
CA GLU A 213 -38.29 -20.00 22.71
C GLU A 213 -37.76 -18.58 22.46
N GLU A 214 -36.67 -18.25 23.12
CA GLU A 214 -35.96 -16.99 22.97
C GLU A 214 -35.47 -16.75 21.54
N ILE A 215 -35.82 -15.60 20.96
CA ILE A 215 -35.35 -15.22 19.62
C ILE A 215 -33.94 -14.67 19.73
N LYS A 216 -32.99 -15.44 19.20
CA LYS A 216 -31.56 -15.09 19.11
C LYS A 216 -31.24 -14.63 17.70
N GLU A 217 -30.54 -13.49 17.59
CA GLU A 217 -30.03 -12.98 16.32
C GLU A 217 -28.52 -13.18 16.24
N PRO A 218 -27.94 -13.46 15.04
CA PRO A 218 -26.50 -13.55 14.87
C PRO A 218 -25.80 -12.26 15.32
N ASP A 219 -24.79 -12.41 16.19
CA ASP A 219 -23.90 -11.32 16.56
C ASP A 219 -22.65 -11.37 15.68
N ASN A 220 -22.59 -10.45 14.73
CA ASN A 220 -21.45 -10.32 13.83
C ASN A 220 -20.38 -9.36 14.35
N ALA A 221 -20.57 -8.70 15.49
CA ALA A 221 -19.70 -7.63 15.97
C ALA A 221 -19.16 -7.84 17.40
N SER A 222 -19.52 -8.91 18.10
CA SER A 222 -19.07 -9.16 19.49
C SER A 222 -17.55 -9.12 19.69
N GLY A 223 -16.75 -9.65 18.74
CA GLY A 223 -15.29 -9.54 18.81
C GLY A 223 -14.80 -8.13 18.53
N ILE A 224 -15.45 -7.37 17.64
CA ILE A 224 -15.13 -5.96 17.38
C ILE A 224 -15.38 -5.13 18.65
N ASP A 225 -16.52 -5.35 19.31
CA ASP A 225 -16.85 -4.67 20.57
C ASP A 225 -15.81 -4.99 21.65
N TYR A 226 -15.40 -6.25 21.78
CA TYR A 226 -14.34 -6.67 22.71
C TYR A 226 -13.01 -5.95 22.43
N ILE A 227 -12.60 -5.79 21.16
CA ILE A 227 -11.39 -5.05 20.81
C ILE A 227 -11.48 -3.61 21.32
N PHE A 228 -12.61 -2.93 21.09
CA PHE A 228 -12.77 -1.55 21.53
C PHE A 228 -12.76 -1.42 23.05
N THR A 229 -13.57 -2.22 23.76
CA THR A 229 -13.75 -2.04 25.20
C THR A 229 -12.62 -2.65 26.02
N GLU A 230 -12.17 -3.86 25.68
CA GLU A 230 -11.21 -4.60 26.51
C GLU A 230 -9.76 -4.40 26.06
N LEU A 231 -9.50 -4.32 24.76
CA LEU A 231 -8.13 -4.17 24.25
C LEU A 231 -7.69 -2.71 24.18
N LEU A 232 -8.56 -1.82 23.70
CA LEU A 232 -8.26 -0.38 23.59
C LEU A 232 -8.73 0.45 24.79
N GLN A 233 -9.57 -0.10 25.68
CA GLN A 233 -10.15 0.64 26.81
C GLN A 233 -11.01 1.84 26.37
N GLU A 234 -11.63 1.73 25.19
CA GLU A 234 -12.55 2.73 24.64
C GLU A 234 -13.98 2.47 25.14
N THR A 235 -14.84 3.49 25.12
CA THR A 235 -16.21 3.31 25.61
C THR A 235 -17.08 2.52 24.62
N GLN A 236 -18.09 1.80 25.13
CA GLN A 236 -19.09 1.13 24.29
C GLN A 236 -19.81 2.11 23.33
N ALA A 237 -19.95 3.38 23.73
CA ALA A 237 -20.49 4.44 22.89
C ALA A 237 -19.60 4.71 21.67
N MET A 238 -18.27 4.68 21.82
CA MET A 238 -17.33 4.86 20.70
C MET A 238 -17.36 3.66 19.75
N ALA A 239 -17.38 2.43 20.27
CA ALA A 239 -17.57 1.24 19.44
C ALA A 239 -18.87 1.33 18.63
N LYS A 240 -19.97 1.77 19.26
CA LYS A 240 -21.26 1.96 18.61
C LYS A 240 -21.24 3.06 17.55
N LYS A 241 -20.48 4.15 17.76
CA LYS A 241 -20.30 5.22 16.75
C LYS A 241 -19.59 4.70 15.49
N VAL A 242 -18.49 3.95 15.66
CA VAL A 242 -17.77 3.36 14.52
C VAL A 242 -18.67 2.41 13.73
N ARG A 243 -19.44 1.55 14.41
CA ARG A 243 -20.45 0.69 13.76
C ARG A 243 -21.57 1.47 13.08
N GLY A 244 -22.05 2.52 13.75
CA GLY A 244 -23.05 3.43 13.20
C GLY A 244 -22.60 4.01 11.87
N LYS A 245 -21.34 4.45 11.81
CA LYS A 245 -20.74 4.98 10.58
C LYS A 245 -20.80 3.99 9.41
N ARG A 246 -20.47 2.72 9.66
CA ARG A 246 -20.60 1.65 8.66
C ARG A 246 -22.05 1.51 8.19
N LEU A 247 -23.02 1.50 9.10
CA LEU A 247 -24.44 1.40 8.75
C LEU A 247 -24.92 2.60 7.95
N ASP A 248 -24.42 3.80 8.27
CA ASP A 248 -24.75 5.02 7.55
C ASP A 248 -24.26 4.97 6.10
N ILE A 249 -23.06 4.41 5.87
CA ILE A 249 -22.47 4.21 4.54
C ILE A 249 -23.22 3.13 3.75
N VAL A 250 -23.36 1.90 4.28
CA VAL A 250 -24.00 0.76 3.56
C VAL A 250 -25.44 1.07 3.17
N HIS A 251 -26.18 1.67 4.11
CA HIS A 251 -27.62 1.82 3.99
C HIS A 251 -28.03 3.26 3.65
N ALA A 252 -27.07 4.12 3.32
CA ALA A 252 -27.31 5.53 2.98
C ALA A 252 -28.25 6.24 3.98
N ARG A 253 -28.07 5.98 5.30
CA ARG A 253 -28.97 6.51 6.35
C ARG A 253 -28.74 7.98 6.66
N ALA A 254 -27.57 8.49 6.31
CA ALA A 254 -27.18 9.88 6.49
C ALA A 254 -26.75 10.47 5.14
N ASN A 255 -26.90 11.79 4.98
CA ASN A 255 -26.38 12.47 3.80
C ASN A 255 -24.84 12.45 3.78
N PHE A 256 -24.27 12.60 2.59
CA PHE A 256 -22.83 12.51 2.35
C PHE A 256 -22.00 13.45 3.24
N THR A 257 -22.41 14.71 3.38
CA THR A 257 -21.74 15.69 4.25
C THR A 257 -21.70 15.25 5.71
N THR A 258 -22.80 14.70 6.23
CA THR A 258 -22.86 14.16 7.60
C THR A 258 -21.95 12.95 7.78
N ILE A 259 -21.84 12.11 6.74
CA ILE A 259 -20.93 10.97 6.77
C ILE A 259 -19.49 11.46 6.90
N LEU A 260 -19.07 12.44 6.10
CA LEU A 260 -17.70 12.95 6.04
C LEU A 260 -17.25 13.72 7.29
N ASN A 261 -18.14 14.45 7.97
CA ASN A 261 -17.78 15.32 9.09
C ASN A 261 -16.96 14.64 10.21
N ASP A 262 -17.21 13.36 10.47
CA ASP A 262 -16.54 12.59 11.52
C ASP A 262 -15.95 11.26 11.01
N ILE A 263 -15.81 11.08 9.70
CA ILE A 263 -15.28 9.82 9.15
C ILE A 263 -13.81 9.61 9.52
N HIS A 264 -13.00 10.66 9.45
CA HIS A 264 -11.56 10.57 9.74
C HIS A 264 -11.21 10.11 11.16
N PRO A 265 -11.76 10.68 12.25
CA PRO A 265 -11.51 10.16 13.59
C PRO A 265 -12.00 8.71 13.74
N GLN A 266 -13.04 8.32 13.01
CA GLN A 266 -13.66 6.99 13.12
C GLN A 266 -12.79 5.96 12.40
N THR A 267 -12.23 6.33 11.25
CA THR A 267 -11.20 5.57 10.52
C THR A 267 -9.96 5.37 11.39
N ARG A 268 -9.43 6.42 12.03
CA ARG A 268 -8.24 6.28 12.90
C ARG A 268 -8.49 5.33 14.07
N LEU A 269 -9.68 5.43 14.67
CA LEU A 269 -10.08 4.57 15.78
C LEU A 269 -10.25 3.12 15.32
N ALA A 270 -10.87 2.88 14.16
CA ALA A 270 -10.95 1.56 13.54
C ALA A 270 -9.55 0.98 13.25
N GLN A 271 -8.65 1.76 12.65
CA GLN A 271 -7.27 1.35 12.36
C GLN A 271 -6.49 1.01 13.63
N ARG A 272 -6.70 1.72 14.74
CA ARG A 272 -6.09 1.38 16.05
C ARG A 272 -6.64 0.05 16.58
N ALA A 273 -7.95 -0.15 16.48
CA ALA A 273 -8.62 -1.38 16.92
C ALA A 273 -8.13 -2.60 16.13
N VAL A 274 -7.98 -2.48 14.82
CA VAL A 274 -7.40 -3.55 13.99
C VAL A 274 -6.01 -3.96 14.50
N ILE A 275 -5.12 -3.00 14.74
CA ILE A 275 -3.78 -3.29 15.27
C ILE A 275 -3.87 -3.99 16.62
N ALA A 276 -4.66 -3.46 17.56
CA ALA A 276 -4.80 -4.05 18.88
C ALA A 276 -5.29 -5.51 18.81
N GLY A 277 -6.27 -5.79 17.94
CA GLY A 277 -6.74 -7.15 17.69
C GLY A 277 -5.66 -8.06 17.10
N VAL A 278 -4.87 -7.58 16.12
CA VAL A 278 -3.76 -8.35 15.54
C VAL A 278 -2.69 -8.67 16.58
N LEU A 279 -2.23 -7.67 17.34
CA LEU A 279 -1.19 -7.84 18.35
C LEU A 279 -1.64 -8.83 19.44
N ASP A 280 -2.91 -8.74 19.83
CA ASP A 280 -3.49 -9.65 20.80
C ASP A 280 -3.55 -11.09 20.28
N ILE A 281 -4.00 -11.32 19.04
CA ILE A 281 -3.99 -12.66 18.42
C ILE A 281 -2.58 -13.23 18.32
N LEU A 282 -1.57 -12.39 18.03
CA LEU A 282 -0.16 -12.78 17.98
C LEU A 282 0.48 -12.94 19.37
N GLY A 283 -0.26 -12.71 20.46
CA GLY A 283 0.26 -12.84 21.82
C GLY A 283 1.35 -11.82 22.16
N ILE A 284 1.33 -10.65 21.52
CA ILE A 284 2.27 -9.56 21.82
C ILE A 284 1.84 -8.91 23.15
N PRO A 285 2.72 -8.82 24.17
CA PRO A 285 2.37 -8.30 25.49
C PRO A 285 1.84 -6.86 25.45
N LYS A 286 0.88 -6.53 26.32
CA LYS A 286 0.24 -5.20 26.38
C LYS A 286 1.23 -4.07 26.59
N GLU A 287 2.32 -4.32 27.32
CA GLU A 287 3.38 -3.35 27.59
C GLU A 287 4.13 -2.94 26.31
N GLN A 288 4.13 -3.82 25.29
CA GLN A 288 4.78 -3.57 24.00
C GLN A 288 3.81 -2.95 22.98
N VAL A 289 2.50 -3.03 23.20
CA VAL A 289 1.45 -2.57 22.26
C VAL A 289 1.60 -1.08 21.92
N THR A 290 2.01 -0.24 22.89
CA THR A 290 2.23 1.20 22.68
C THR A 290 3.28 1.49 21.60
N ASN A 291 4.26 0.61 21.40
CA ASN A 291 5.26 0.75 20.33
C ASN A 291 4.65 0.62 18.93
N TYR A 292 3.55 -0.12 18.81
CA TYR A 292 2.85 -0.40 17.55
C TYR A 292 1.67 0.57 17.30
N LEU A 293 1.06 1.14 18.34
CA LEU A 293 -0.11 2.03 18.24
C LEU A 293 0.22 3.49 17.93
N ARG A 294 1.33 3.75 17.23
CA ARG A 294 1.72 5.10 16.81
C ARG A 294 0.77 5.65 15.74
N GLU A 295 0.71 6.98 15.62
CA GLU A 295 0.03 7.62 14.50
C GLU A 295 0.66 7.23 13.16
N ILE A 296 -0.21 7.06 12.16
CA ILE A 296 0.19 6.68 10.81
C ILE A 296 0.92 7.85 10.18
N LEU A 297 2.04 7.56 9.53
CA LEU A 297 2.75 8.52 8.71
C LEU A 297 2.24 8.39 7.26
N PRO A 298 1.39 9.31 6.78
CA PRO A 298 0.78 9.20 5.45
C PRO A 298 1.82 9.42 4.35
N LEU A 299 1.43 9.12 3.11
CA LEU A 299 2.07 9.66 1.91
C LEU A 299 1.35 10.95 1.55
N THR A 300 2.08 12.04 1.35
CA THR A 300 1.49 13.26 0.75
C THR A 300 1.46 13.07 -0.77
N GLY A 301 0.32 13.37 -1.39
CA GLY A 301 0.06 13.09 -2.80
C GLY A 301 0.88 13.95 -3.76
N ASP A 302 1.28 13.36 -4.89
CA ASP A 302 1.86 14.04 -6.06
C ASP A 302 1.43 13.27 -7.33
N PRO A 303 1.26 13.95 -8.49
CA PRO A 303 0.85 13.31 -9.74
C PRO A 303 1.92 12.36 -10.31
N HIS A 304 1.50 11.43 -11.18
CA HIS A 304 2.36 10.46 -11.86
C HIS A 304 2.28 10.58 -13.39
N VAL A 305 3.34 10.16 -14.08
CA VAL A 305 3.43 10.09 -15.55
C VAL A 305 3.93 8.70 -15.93
N THR A 306 3.32 8.07 -16.94
CA THR A 306 3.79 6.80 -17.51
C THR A 306 4.42 7.03 -18.87
N VAL A 307 5.61 6.47 -19.12
CA VAL A 307 6.33 6.55 -20.40
C VAL A 307 6.76 5.14 -20.83
N CYS A 308 6.53 4.80 -22.09
CA CYS A 308 6.94 3.52 -22.69
C CYS A 308 7.91 3.75 -23.85
N ALA A 309 8.98 2.95 -23.95
CA ALA A 309 9.92 2.95 -25.07
C ALA A 309 10.35 1.53 -25.46
N ILE A 310 10.87 1.38 -26.69
CA ILE A 310 11.46 0.14 -27.21
C ILE A 310 12.94 0.42 -27.49
N LEU A 311 13.84 -0.39 -26.94
CA LEU A 311 15.27 -0.32 -27.22
C LEU A 311 15.61 -1.28 -28.36
N TYR A 312 16.18 -0.75 -29.44
CA TYR A 312 16.67 -1.53 -30.57
C TYR A 312 18.17 -1.81 -30.40
N ASP A 313 18.63 -2.97 -30.87
CA ASP A 313 20.06 -3.32 -31.02
C ASP A 313 20.93 -3.28 -29.75
N LEU A 314 20.38 -3.74 -28.61
CA LEU A 314 21.07 -3.75 -27.31
C LEU A 314 21.96 -5.02 -27.10
N PRO A 315 23.30 -4.93 -27.09
CA PRO A 315 24.17 -6.11 -26.96
C PRO A 315 24.14 -6.70 -25.54
N VAL A 316 24.05 -8.03 -25.44
CA VAL A 316 23.91 -8.75 -24.16
C VAL A 316 25.14 -8.63 -23.26
N GLU A 317 26.34 -8.52 -23.84
CA GLU A 317 27.58 -8.35 -23.06
C GLU A 317 27.56 -7.04 -22.25
N SER A 318 26.83 -6.04 -22.74
CA SER A 318 26.64 -4.72 -22.11
C SER A 318 25.73 -4.78 -20.87
N LEU A 319 24.83 -5.76 -20.79
CA LEU A 319 23.88 -5.95 -19.68
C LEU A 319 24.47 -6.79 -18.53
N GLY A 320 25.35 -7.73 -18.85
CA GLY A 320 25.94 -8.67 -17.88
C GLY A 320 27.13 -8.11 -17.08
N THR A 321 27.76 -7.03 -17.56
CA THR A 321 29.03 -6.50 -17.02
C THR A 321 28.92 -5.11 -16.40
N ARG A 322 27.86 -4.35 -16.70
CA ARG A 322 27.73 -2.95 -16.28
C ARG A 322 26.92 -2.79 -14.99
N THR A 323 27.31 -1.80 -14.19
CA THR A 323 26.64 -1.40 -12.94
C THR A 323 25.40 -0.54 -13.17
N LYS A 324 25.19 -0.06 -14.40
CA LYS A 324 24.10 0.83 -14.82
C LYS A 324 23.42 0.26 -16.07
N TYR A 325 22.10 0.39 -16.11
CA TYR A 325 21.26 0.01 -17.25
C TYR A 325 20.78 1.26 -17.98
N PRO A 326 20.43 1.19 -19.27
CA PRO A 326 19.76 2.29 -19.94
C PRO A 326 18.45 2.60 -19.20
N GLN A 327 18.22 3.87 -18.91
CA GLN A 327 17.07 4.34 -18.14
C GLN A 327 16.52 5.57 -18.83
N LEU A 328 15.21 5.63 -19.05
CA LEU A 328 14.59 6.94 -19.26
C LEU A 328 14.47 7.61 -17.90
N PHE A 329 14.71 8.91 -17.86
CA PHE A 329 14.62 9.70 -16.64
C PHE A 329 13.90 11.00 -16.94
N LEU A 330 13.15 11.50 -15.95
CA LEU A 330 12.57 12.83 -16.03
C LEU A 330 13.67 13.85 -15.73
N GLN A 331 14.14 14.53 -16.77
CA GLN A 331 15.18 15.54 -16.65
C GLN A 331 14.67 16.79 -15.93
N SER A 332 13.44 17.23 -16.27
CA SER A 332 12.78 18.33 -15.60
C SER A 332 11.27 18.21 -15.72
N CYS A 333 10.56 18.66 -14.67
CA CYS A 333 9.14 18.93 -14.70
C CYS A 333 8.94 20.43 -14.49
N GLN A 334 8.32 21.10 -15.44
CA GLN A 334 7.86 22.48 -15.28
C GLN A 334 6.35 22.45 -15.16
N ILE A 335 5.83 22.85 -14.00
CA ILE A 335 4.40 22.95 -13.77
C ILE A 335 3.99 24.37 -14.14
N GLU A 336 3.19 24.52 -15.18
CA GLU A 336 2.52 25.77 -15.50
C GLU A 336 1.24 25.87 -14.68
N VAL A 337 1.18 26.95 -13.91
CA VAL A 337 0.09 27.27 -13.01
C VAL A 337 -0.55 28.55 -13.54
N GLN A 338 -1.83 28.55 -13.92
CA GLN A 338 -2.53 29.84 -14.01
C GLN A 338 -3.01 30.23 -12.63
N ASN A 339 -2.80 31.50 -12.29
CA ASN A 339 -3.70 32.20 -11.38
C ASN A 339 -5.08 32.30 -12.07
N ARG A 340 -5.96 31.33 -11.86
CA ARG A 340 -7.38 31.60 -12.04
C ARG A 340 -7.83 32.44 -10.85
N HIS A 341 -8.12 33.72 -11.11
CA HIS A 341 -8.92 34.52 -10.20
C HIS A 341 -10.36 33.99 -10.19
N GLU A 342 -10.59 32.84 -9.58
CA GLU A 342 -11.92 32.43 -9.15
C GLU A 342 -12.12 32.92 -7.72
N VAL A 343 -13.25 33.58 -7.49
CA VAL A 343 -13.51 34.53 -6.40
C VAL A 343 -13.62 33.87 -5.02
N HIS A 344 -13.55 32.54 -4.92
CA HIS A 344 -13.71 31.82 -3.66
C HIS A 344 -12.63 30.75 -3.47
N ALA A 345 -11.80 30.99 -2.45
CA ALA A 345 -10.63 30.22 -2.01
C ALA A 345 -9.43 30.36 -2.94
N GLY A 346 -8.38 31.05 -2.47
CA GLY A 346 -7.10 31.24 -3.16
C GLY A 346 -6.27 29.94 -3.28
N GLU A 347 -6.90 28.88 -3.78
CA GLU A 347 -6.25 27.63 -4.11
C GLU A 347 -5.70 27.71 -5.53
N ILE A 348 -4.39 27.51 -5.62
CA ILE A 348 -3.62 27.54 -6.85
C ILE A 348 -3.74 26.15 -7.50
N CYS A 349 -4.42 26.04 -8.64
CA CYS A 349 -4.52 24.78 -9.39
C CYS A 349 -3.53 24.73 -10.56
N PRO A 350 -2.70 23.68 -10.68
CA PRO A 350 -1.83 23.47 -11.84
C PRO A 350 -2.67 23.15 -13.08
N ILE A 351 -2.33 23.74 -14.24
CA ILE A 351 -3.12 23.61 -15.47
C ILE A 351 -2.37 22.82 -16.54
N ALA A 352 -1.04 22.90 -16.58
CA ALA A 352 -0.23 22.09 -17.48
C ALA A 352 1.08 21.67 -16.81
N ALA A 353 1.67 20.57 -17.28
CA ALA A 353 2.99 20.14 -16.86
C ALA A 353 3.81 19.80 -18.10
N GLN A 354 4.89 20.55 -18.35
CA GLN A 354 5.88 20.19 -19.36
C GLN A 354 6.91 19.24 -18.74
N LEU A 355 7.11 18.10 -19.40
CA LEU A 355 7.96 17.02 -18.93
C LEU A 355 9.09 16.78 -19.93
N ASN A 356 10.32 17.09 -19.56
CA ASN A 356 11.46 16.77 -20.40
C ASN A 356 12.00 15.39 -19.98
N ILE A 357 12.04 14.45 -20.92
CA ILE A 357 12.47 13.07 -20.66
C ILE A 357 13.77 12.84 -21.42
N GLY A 358 14.82 12.39 -20.73
CA GLY A 358 16.06 11.97 -21.36
C GLY A 358 16.20 10.46 -21.40
N ILE A 359 17.01 9.94 -22.31
CA ILE A 359 17.55 8.57 -22.24
C ILE A 359 18.98 8.65 -21.73
N GLN A 360 19.29 7.85 -20.71
CA GLN A 360 20.66 7.54 -20.34
C GLN A 360 21.09 6.26 -21.04
N ASP A 361 22.20 6.31 -21.76
CA ASP A 361 22.81 5.12 -22.36
C ASP A 361 23.61 4.32 -21.31
N PHE A 362 24.30 3.26 -21.75
CA PHE A 362 25.16 2.46 -20.87
C PHE A 362 26.42 3.15 -20.37
N SER A 363 26.86 4.21 -21.04
CA SER A 363 28.05 5.00 -20.67
C SER A 363 27.72 6.07 -19.64
N GLY A 364 26.43 6.34 -19.44
CA GLY A 364 25.92 7.43 -18.64
C GLY A 364 25.76 8.74 -19.42
N THR A 365 25.94 8.69 -20.74
CA THR A 365 25.75 9.79 -21.70
C THR A 365 24.26 9.92 -22.03
N TRP A 366 23.85 11.13 -22.41
CA TRP A 366 22.46 11.56 -22.41
C TRP A 366 22.03 12.03 -23.79
N ASP A 367 20.87 11.57 -24.25
CA ASP A 367 20.17 12.17 -25.38
C ASP A 367 18.80 12.70 -24.94
N LEU A 368 18.52 13.94 -25.32
CA LEU A 368 17.28 14.65 -24.99
C LEU A 368 16.17 14.19 -25.92
N LEU A 369 15.05 13.76 -25.34
CA LEU A 369 13.78 13.58 -26.06
C LEU A 369 12.81 14.62 -25.55
N GLU A 370 12.56 15.64 -26.35
CA GLU A 370 11.53 16.63 -26.01
C GLU A 370 10.14 16.00 -26.19
N ALA A 371 9.40 15.85 -25.09
CA ALA A 371 8.03 15.36 -25.09
C ALA A 371 7.13 16.40 -24.41
N ARG A 372 6.34 17.14 -25.19
CA ARG A 372 5.39 18.10 -24.62
C ARG A 372 4.07 17.39 -24.30
N LEU A 373 3.67 17.39 -23.02
CA LEU A 373 2.38 16.89 -22.56
C LEU A 373 1.52 18.08 -22.13
N LEU A 374 0.36 18.24 -22.77
CA LEU A 374 -0.68 19.17 -22.32
C LEU A 374 -1.64 18.39 -21.43
N LEU A 375 -1.87 18.92 -20.23
CA LEU A 375 -2.87 18.39 -19.31
C LEU A 375 -4.11 19.26 -19.51
N GLU A 376 -5.22 18.68 -19.94
CA GLU A 376 -6.52 19.35 -19.86
C GLU A 376 -7.21 18.84 -18.60
N THR A 377 -7.34 19.69 -17.60
CA THR A 377 -8.19 19.43 -16.44
C THR A 377 -9.63 19.72 -16.83
N ASP A 378 -10.53 18.75 -16.66
CA ASP A 378 -11.97 18.98 -16.77
C ASP A 378 -12.41 19.93 -15.64
N PRO A 379 -12.88 21.15 -15.95
CA PRO A 379 -13.20 22.16 -14.94
C PRO A 379 -14.33 21.75 -13.98
N ASP A 380 -15.12 20.72 -14.32
CA ASP A 380 -16.22 20.24 -13.48
C ASP A 380 -15.83 19.09 -12.54
N ASN A 381 -14.62 18.54 -12.64
CA ASN A 381 -14.18 17.38 -11.87
C ASN A 381 -13.17 17.74 -10.77
N LYS A 382 -13.69 18.12 -9.59
CA LYS A 382 -12.91 18.49 -8.39
C LYS A 382 -12.11 17.34 -7.76
N ASP A 383 -12.37 16.09 -8.16
CA ASP A 383 -11.71 14.88 -7.64
C ASP A 383 -10.80 14.20 -8.69
N SER A 384 -10.47 14.88 -9.80
CA SER A 384 -9.64 14.30 -10.85
C SER A 384 -8.16 14.23 -10.44
N ALA A 385 -7.70 13.03 -10.09
CA ALA A 385 -6.29 12.69 -10.24
C ALA A 385 -5.91 12.90 -11.71
N ILE A 386 -4.91 13.75 -11.97
CA ILE A 386 -4.37 13.97 -13.31
C ILE A 386 -3.93 12.61 -13.89
N GLN A 387 -4.67 12.10 -14.88
CA GLN A 387 -4.34 10.85 -15.57
C GLN A 387 -3.68 11.20 -16.91
N ILE A 388 -2.36 11.03 -16.97
CA ILE A 388 -1.55 11.39 -18.14
C ILE A 388 -1.42 10.16 -19.04
N ILE A 389 -2.21 10.10 -20.11
CA ILE A 389 -2.11 9.07 -21.15
C ILE A 389 -1.28 9.63 -22.31
N ALA A 390 0.04 9.42 -22.29
CA ALA A 390 0.91 9.76 -23.41
C ALA A 390 0.91 8.64 -24.46
N SER A 391 0.62 8.98 -25.72
CA SER A 391 0.70 8.07 -26.85
C SER A 391 2.11 8.06 -27.46
N LYS A 392 2.75 6.88 -27.39
CA LYS A 392 3.89 6.38 -28.20
C LYS A 392 5.00 7.38 -28.57
N VAL A 393 6.07 7.40 -27.77
CA VAL A 393 7.38 7.95 -28.17
C VAL A 393 8.19 6.82 -28.82
N SER A 394 8.62 7.00 -30.07
CA SER A 394 9.48 6.02 -30.78
C SER A 394 10.88 6.62 -30.88
N VAL A 395 11.88 5.91 -30.37
CA VAL A 395 13.29 6.33 -30.39
C VAL A 395 14.10 5.24 -31.06
N ALA A 396 14.80 5.58 -32.14
CA ALA A 396 15.85 4.73 -32.69
C ALA A 396 17.16 5.12 -31.98
N ILE A 397 17.79 4.16 -31.32
CA ILE A 397 19.16 4.32 -30.80
C ILE A 397 20.03 3.55 -31.78
N GLU A 398 20.80 4.25 -32.61
CA GLU A 398 21.80 3.61 -33.46
C GLU A 398 23.02 3.27 -32.60
N SER A 399 23.34 1.99 -32.48
CA SER A 399 24.59 1.54 -31.89
C SER A 399 25.75 1.97 -32.79
N GLN A 400 26.70 2.76 -32.28
CA GLN A 400 28.03 2.86 -32.88
C GLN A 400 28.90 1.65 -32.53
#